data_AF-A0A946DTS7-F1
#
_entry.id   AF-A0A946DTS7-F1
#
_cell.length_a   1.000
_cell.length_b   1.000
_cell.length_c   1.000
_cell.angle_alpha   90.00
_cell.angle_beta   90.00
_cell.angle_gamma   90.00
#
_symmetry.space_group_name_H-M   'P 1'
#
loop_
_entity.id
_entity.type
_entity.pdbx_description
1 polymer ?
#
loop_
_entity_poly.entity_id
_entity_poly.type
_entity_poly.pdbx_seq_one_letter_code
_entity_poly.pdbx_strand_id
1 'polypeptide(L)'
;MRDIRTILSAGVHVPLAMLLTVSLFASSASAQGIVPGTGYRVKGAGDNFEDTKWTFTHNFPKSSRETDQQVREPYGMSRNQRWFESPKRGQPDQLLRVTPPKGGILGSTGALKMRTLNSYIPGRVTGKSAQDDLLFDVGSAVGGTIPVSKNPSVVVRVYLPPFEKWENCTATSFGFRSAVMSSAWQTKKSFFGSKRYKKREIYFPGIFIQFNSKGHRGVEVDSASFILRGNDYNVDYMVKEIKQTGWWTLGMSFTSDGRCHYYASPGVDKLTRKDHMASHFPQSVQCEQFHTYFFNICNSHDGQKWSTDWIIDDPALYVVRK
;
A
#
# COMPACT_ATOMS: atom_id res chain seq x y z
N MET A 1 -28.77 84.77 -3.83
CA MET A 1 -27.32 84.77 -4.12
C MET A 1 -26.76 83.43 -3.64
N ARG A 2 -25.83 82.87 -4.45
CA ARG A 2 -25.27 81.51 -4.35
C ARG A 2 -24.43 81.31 -3.08
N ASP A 3 -24.39 80.06 -2.60
CA ASP A 3 -23.17 79.28 -2.20
C ASP A 3 -23.61 78.11 -1.30
N ILE A 4 -23.57 76.83 -1.71
CA ILE A 4 -22.46 75.89 -1.97
C ILE A 4 -21.72 75.44 -0.69
N ARG A 5 -21.90 74.13 -0.41
CA ARG A 5 -21.09 73.16 0.36
C ARG A 5 -21.03 73.30 1.89
N THR A 6 -21.49 72.27 2.58
CA THR A 6 -20.61 71.28 3.24
C THR A 6 -21.40 70.02 3.60
N ILE A 7 -20.90 68.87 3.13
CA ILE A 7 -21.37 67.52 3.43
C ILE A 7 -20.76 67.11 4.77
N LEU A 8 -21.58 66.70 5.74
CA LEU A 8 -21.14 66.01 6.95
C LEU A 8 -21.83 64.65 7.04
N SER A 9 -20.98 63.66 7.32
CA SER A 9 -21.16 62.22 7.28
C SER A 9 -22.20 61.69 8.28
N ALA A 10 -23.20 60.96 7.77
CA ALA A 10 -23.91 59.97 8.57
C ALA A 10 -23.14 58.64 8.49
N GLY A 11 -22.52 58.25 9.61
CA GLY A 11 -21.86 56.96 9.75
C GLY A 11 -22.87 55.83 9.68
N VAL A 12 -22.79 55.03 8.61
CA VAL A 12 -23.45 53.72 8.55
C VAL A 12 -22.48 52.71 9.14
N HIS A 13 -22.69 52.35 10.41
CA HIS A 13 -22.08 51.16 11.00
C HIS A 13 -22.75 49.93 10.37
N VAL A 14 -22.13 49.38 9.32
CA VAL A 14 -22.39 48.00 8.88
C VAL A 14 -21.69 47.09 9.89
N PRO A 15 -22.38 46.14 10.55
CA PRO A 15 -21.71 45.22 11.46
C PRO A 15 -20.84 44.28 10.63
N LEU A 16 -19.53 44.30 10.91
CA LEU A 16 -18.47 43.44 10.36
C LEU A 16 -18.65 41.93 10.65
N ALA A 17 -19.81 41.51 11.17
CA ALA A 17 -20.06 40.17 11.68
C ALA A 17 -20.54 39.15 10.63
N MET A 18 -20.76 39.55 9.37
CA MET A 18 -21.26 38.65 8.30
C MET A 18 -20.21 38.20 7.27
N LEU A 19 -18.92 38.50 7.47
CA LEU A 19 -17.84 38.11 6.55
C LEU A 19 -16.88 37.05 7.11
N LEU A 20 -17.19 36.46 8.28
CA LEU A 20 -16.31 35.51 8.96
C LEU A 20 -16.91 34.10 9.17
N THR A 21 -17.92 33.70 8.39
CA THR A 21 -18.59 32.39 8.53
C THR A 21 -18.48 31.46 7.32
N VAL A 22 -17.77 31.84 6.25
CA VAL A 22 -17.60 30.96 5.06
C VAL A 22 -16.26 30.22 5.02
N SER A 23 -15.30 30.56 5.88
CA SER A 23 -13.94 29.96 5.83
C SER A 23 -13.76 28.65 6.61
N LEU A 24 -14.79 28.14 7.28
CA LEU A 24 -14.68 26.92 8.11
C LEU A 24 -15.15 25.62 7.43
N PHE A 25 -15.76 25.68 6.24
CA PHE A 25 -16.23 24.49 5.53
C PHE A 25 -15.24 23.93 4.49
N ALA A 26 -14.17 24.65 4.15
CA ALA A 26 -13.19 24.20 3.15
C ALA A 26 -12.19 23.17 3.71
N SER A 27 -12.01 23.08 5.02
CA SER A 27 -11.00 22.21 5.64
C SER A 27 -11.48 20.77 5.89
N SER A 28 -12.79 20.53 5.94
CA SER A 28 -13.36 19.21 6.24
C SER A 28 -13.41 18.28 5.02
N ALA A 29 -13.53 18.83 3.81
CA ALA A 29 -13.61 18.04 2.58
C ALA A 29 -12.28 17.35 2.20
N SER A 30 -11.14 17.92 2.62
CA SER A 30 -9.81 17.35 2.35
C SER A 30 -9.43 16.19 3.27
N ALA A 31 -10.15 15.98 4.38
CA ALA A 31 -9.89 14.93 5.37
C ALA A 31 -10.77 13.69 5.19
N GLN A 32 -11.80 13.78 4.33
CA GLN A 32 -12.64 12.63 4.00
C GLN A 32 -11.87 11.73 3.04
N GLY A 33 -11.62 10.49 3.45
CA GLY A 33 -10.84 9.54 2.66
C GLY A 33 -11.40 9.40 1.25
N ILE A 34 -10.51 9.46 0.26
CA ILE A 34 -10.88 9.21 -1.13
C ILE A 34 -10.98 7.70 -1.32
N VAL A 35 -12.11 7.24 -1.82
CA VAL A 35 -12.29 5.81 -2.09
C VAL A 35 -11.28 5.37 -3.16
N PRO A 36 -10.41 4.38 -2.90
CA PRO A 36 -9.41 3.93 -3.86
C PRO A 36 -10.05 3.49 -5.17
N GLY A 37 -9.43 3.86 -6.30
CA GLY A 37 -10.02 3.66 -7.63
C GLY A 37 -10.84 4.84 -8.15
N THR A 38 -10.99 5.89 -7.34
CA THR A 38 -11.59 7.17 -7.78
C THR A 38 -10.58 7.98 -8.59
N GLY A 39 -11.06 8.64 -9.65
CA GLY A 39 -10.26 9.52 -10.50
C GLY A 39 -9.75 8.83 -11.76
N TYR A 40 -8.58 9.26 -12.23
CA TYR A 40 -7.96 8.79 -13.46
C TYR A 40 -7.05 7.61 -13.16
N ARG A 41 -7.28 6.47 -13.83
CA ARG A 41 -6.33 5.36 -13.85
C ARG A 41 -5.04 5.81 -14.54
N VAL A 42 -3.92 5.71 -13.84
CA VAL A 42 -2.63 6.14 -14.34
C VAL A 42 -2.12 5.12 -15.37
N LYS A 43 -1.91 5.57 -16.61
CA LYS A 43 -1.45 4.70 -17.69
C LYS A 43 -0.08 4.11 -17.35
N GLY A 44 0.07 2.79 -17.52
CA GLY A 44 1.33 2.08 -17.23
C GLY A 44 1.56 1.76 -15.75
N ALA A 45 0.83 2.39 -14.82
CA ALA A 45 0.93 2.14 -13.39
C ALA A 45 -0.10 1.10 -12.91
N GLY A 46 -0.14 -0.03 -13.60
CA GLY A 46 -0.96 -1.19 -13.27
C GLY A 46 -0.63 -2.38 -14.19
N ASP A 47 -1.15 -3.55 -13.84
CA ASP A 47 -1.02 -4.76 -14.66
C ASP A 47 -2.27 -5.62 -14.50
N ASN A 48 -2.99 -5.86 -15.59
CA ASN A 48 -4.19 -6.70 -15.57
C ASN A 48 -3.89 -8.16 -15.96
N PHE A 49 -2.63 -8.50 -16.21
CA PHE A 49 -2.16 -9.86 -16.52
C PHE A 49 -2.84 -10.55 -17.71
N GLU A 50 -3.61 -9.83 -18.53
CA GLU A 50 -4.34 -10.42 -19.66
C GLU A 50 -3.40 -10.90 -20.77
N ASP A 51 -2.21 -10.31 -20.88
CA ASP A 51 -1.20 -10.74 -21.85
C ASP A 51 -0.78 -12.20 -21.59
N THR A 52 -1.16 -13.11 -22.48
CA THR A 52 -0.83 -14.55 -22.39
C THR A 52 0.68 -14.82 -22.45
N LYS A 53 1.45 -13.83 -22.90
CA LYS A 53 2.90 -13.84 -22.97
C LYS A 53 3.59 -13.30 -21.71
N TRP A 54 2.82 -12.92 -20.68
CA TRP A 54 3.36 -12.45 -19.41
C TRP A 54 4.21 -13.54 -18.75
N THR A 55 5.44 -13.20 -18.41
CA THR A 55 6.38 -14.06 -17.68
C THR A 55 7.22 -13.23 -16.74
N PHE A 56 7.82 -13.89 -15.74
CA PHE A 56 8.84 -13.29 -14.89
C PHE A 56 10.16 -14.02 -15.09
N THR A 57 11.21 -13.27 -15.45
CA THR A 57 12.56 -13.81 -15.54
C THR A 57 13.19 -13.71 -14.17
N HIS A 58 13.35 -14.86 -13.51
CA HIS A 58 14.08 -14.95 -12.27
C HIS A 58 15.59 -14.89 -12.54
N ASN A 59 16.33 -14.14 -11.73
CA ASN A 59 17.79 -14.08 -11.74
C ASN A 59 18.32 -14.51 -10.37
N PHE A 60 18.28 -15.81 -10.09
CA PHE A 60 18.77 -16.34 -8.82
C PHE A 60 20.30 -16.34 -8.76
N PRO A 61 20.91 -16.20 -7.56
CA PRO A 61 20.27 -16.03 -6.25
C PRO A 61 19.67 -14.64 -6.02
N LYS A 62 18.52 -14.57 -5.34
CA LYS A 62 17.83 -13.31 -5.00
C LYS A 62 18.54 -12.50 -3.90
N SER A 63 18.30 -11.20 -3.87
CA SER A 63 18.87 -10.25 -2.90
C SER A 63 18.34 -10.47 -1.48
N SER A 64 19.16 -10.15 -0.47
CA SER A 64 18.77 -10.26 0.95
C SER A 64 19.38 -9.15 1.81
N ARG A 65 19.58 -7.95 1.22
CA ARG A 65 20.30 -6.83 1.84
C ARG A 65 19.79 -6.46 3.23
N GLU A 66 18.48 -6.55 3.49
CA GLU A 66 17.98 -6.24 4.83
C GLU A 66 18.58 -7.15 5.90
N THR A 67 18.86 -8.40 5.55
CA THR A 67 19.30 -9.43 6.47
C THR A 67 20.82 -9.57 6.52
N ASP A 68 21.48 -9.68 5.36
CA ASP A 68 22.91 -9.98 5.26
C ASP A 68 23.71 -8.89 4.54
N GLN A 69 23.07 -7.74 4.26
CA GLN A 69 23.66 -6.62 3.52
C GLN A 69 24.09 -6.95 2.08
N GLN A 70 23.68 -8.09 1.53
CA GLN A 70 23.98 -8.47 0.15
C GLN A 70 22.87 -8.11 -0.83
N VAL A 71 23.25 -7.29 -1.81
CA VAL A 71 22.50 -7.05 -3.04
C VAL A 71 23.04 -8.01 -4.10
N ARG A 72 22.15 -8.70 -4.82
CA ARG A 72 22.53 -9.68 -5.84
C ARG A 72 21.92 -9.26 -7.16
N GLU A 73 22.78 -8.81 -8.05
CA GLU A 73 22.44 -8.37 -9.40
C GLU A 73 22.88 -9.43 -10.42
N PRO A 74 22.19 -9.53 -11.58
CA PRO A 74 21.02 -8.76 -11.99
C PRO A 74 19.73 -9.13 -11.22
N TYR A 75 18.83 -8.18 -11.01
CA TYR A 75 17.53 -8.43 -10.37
C TYR A 75 16.59 -9.20 -11.29
N GLY A 76 15.69 -10.02 -10.73
CA GLY A 76 14.57 -10.56 -11.49
C GLY A 76 13.57 -9.47 -11.91
N MET A 77 12.91 -9.69 -13.06
CA MET A 77 11.99 -8.72 -13.66
C MET A 77 10.93 -9.40 -14.54
N SER A 78 9.72 -8.87 -14.54
CA SER A 78 8.66 -9.26 -15.49
C SER A 78 8.98 -8.84 -16.92
N ARG A 79 8.50 -9.62 -17.90
CA ARG A 79 8.67 -9.32 -19.33
C ARG A 79 8.19 -7.93 -19.74
N ASN A 80 7.10 -7.45 -19.15
CA ASN A 80 6.54 -6.13 -19.42
C ASN A 80 7.25 -5.00 -18.64
N GLN A 81 8.31 -5.32 -17.90
CA GLN A 81 9.14 -4.40 -17.11
C GLN A 81 8.35 -3.59 -16.09
N ARG A 82 7.31 -4.19 -15.49
CA ARG A 82 6.49 -3.54 -14.45
C ARG A 82 6.74 -4.08 -13.05
N TRP A 83 7.17 -5.33 -12.94
CA TRP A 83 7.43 -6.02 -11.68
C TRP A 83 8.90 -6.37 -11.54
N PHE A 84 9.43 -6.16 -10.34
CA PHE A 84 10.85 -6.27 -10.06
C PHE A 84 11.11 -6.95 -8.71
N GLU A 85 12.25 -7.63 -8.64
CA GLU A 85 12.84 -8.08 -7.40
C GLU A 85 13.06 -6.92 -6.42
N SER A 86 12.84 -7.18 -5.13
CA SER A 86 13.29 -6.26 -4.09
C SER A 86 14.80 -6.37 -3.87
N PRO A 87 15.58 -5.27 -3.96
CA PRO A 87 16.98 -5.30 -3.54
C PRO A 87 17.13 -5.54 -2.02
N LYS A 88 16.05 -5.39 -1.25
CA LYS A 88 16.08 -5.62 0.21
C LYS A 88 15.85 -7.08 0.59
N ARG A 89 14.88 -7.74 -0.05
CA ARG A 89 14.33 -9.03 0.42
C ARG A 89 14.12 -10.06 -0.70
N GLY A 90 14.53 -9.76 -1.93
CA GLY A 90 14.35 -10.69 -3.04
C GLY A 90 12.90 -10.78 -3.52
N GLN A 91 12.65 -11.69 -4.45
CA GLN A 91 11.33 -11.97 -5.05
C GLN A 91 10.76 -13.32 -4.59
N PRO A 92 9.44 -13.52 -4.68
CA PRO A 92 8.85 -14.85 -4.53
C PRO A 92 9.44 -15.85 -5.52
N ASP A 93 9.58 -17.11 -5.11
CA ASP A 93 10.17 -18.16 -5.93
C ASP A 93 9.28 -18.58 -7.11
N GLN A 94 7.96 -18.37 -7.00
CA GLN A 94 7.00 -18.56 -8.08
C GLN A 94 6.26 -17.27 -8.37
N LEU A 95 6.35 -16.82 -9.62
CA LEU A 95 5.63 -15.69 -10.18
C LEU A 95 5.02 -16.12 -11.52
N LEU A 96 3.78 -16.58 -11.48
CA LEU A 96 3.15 -17.28 -12.61
C LEU A 96 1.85 -16.59 -13.03
N ARG A 97 1.71 -16.31 -14.33
CA ARG A 97 0.40 -15.99 -14.89
C ARG A 97 -0.47 -17.24 -14.84
N VAL A 98 -1.65 -17.12 -14.24
CA VAL A 98 -2.65 -18.20 -14.11
C VAL A 98 -4.00 -17.72 -14.60
N THR A 99 -4.89 -18.67 -14.90
CA THR A 99 -6.31 -18.33 -15.06
C THR A 99 -6.88 -17.90 -13.70
N PRO A 100 -7.60 -16.77 -13.61
CA PRO A 100 -8.22 -16.34 -12.36
C PRO A 100 -9.14 -17.43 -11.78
N PRO A 101 -9.05 -17.72 -10.47
CA PRO A 101 -10.05 -18.54 -9.80
C PRO A 101 -11.48 -18.03 -10.01
N LYS A 102 -12.46 -18.96 -9.95
CA LYS A 102 -13.89 -18.62 -10.08
C LYS A 102 -14.29 -17.46 -9.16
N GLY A 103 -15.19 -16.61 -9.64
CA GLY A 103 -15.63 -15.39 -8.94
C GLY A 103 -14.70 -14.20 -9.11
N GLY A 104 -13.69 -14.29 -10.00
CA GLY A 104 -12.81 -13.19 -10.36
C GLY A 104 -13.50 -12.14 -11.24
N ILE A 105 -12.70 -11.19 -11.76
CA ILE A 105 -13.22 -10.13 -12.64
C ILE A 105 -13.84 -10.76 -13.90
N LEU A 106 -15.06 -10.35 -14.25
CA LEU A 106 -15.76 -10.89 -15.42
C LEU A 106 -14.95 -10.65 -16.70
N GLY A 107 -14.71 -11.73 -17.46
CA GLY A 107 -13.95 -11.69 -18.71
C GLY A 107 -12.43 -11.68 -18.52
N SER A 108 -11.92 -11.63 -17.28
CA SER A 108 -10.48 -11.76 -17.05
C SER A 108 -10.00 -13.17 -17.36
N THR A 109 -8.87 -13.25 -18.05
CA THR A 109 -8.23 -14.50 -18.46
C THR A 109 -6.85 -14.70 -17.84
N GLY A 110 -6.36 -13.71 -17.10
CA GLY A 110 -5.04 -13.73 -16.48
C GLY A 110 -5.04 -13.09 -15.10
N ALA A 111 -4.37 -13.75 -14.16
CA ALA A 111 -4.06 -13.25 -12.84
C ALA A 111 -2.62 -13.64 -12.48
N LEU A 112 -2.04 -13.04 -11.45
CA LEU A 112 -0.70 -13.37 -10.98
C LEU A 112 -0.75 -14.23 -9.72
N LYS A 113 -0.25 -15.46 -9.82
CA LYS A 113 0.07 -16.32 -8.68
C LYS A 113 1.46 -15.98 -8.13
N MET A 114 1.56 -15.88 -6.82
CA MET A 114 2.78 -15.64 -6.06
C MET A 114 2.91 -16.68 -4.94
N ARG A 115 4.08 -17.33 -4.84
CA ARG A 115 4.40 -18.27 -3.76
C ARG A 115 5.90 -18.29 -3.49
N THR A 116 6.30 -18.53 -2.25
CA THR A 116 7.72 -18.69 -1.90
C THR A 116 7.96 -19.91 -1.01
N LEU A 117 9.16 -20.48 -1.11
CA LEU A 117 9.66 -21.57 -0.26
C LEU A 117 10.93 -21.10 0.46
N ASN A 118 11.87 -20.55 -0.31
CA ASN A 118 13.21 -20.18 0.09
C ASN A 118 13.33 -18.66 0.24
N SER A 119 12.45 -18.03 1.01
CA SER A 119 12.58 -16.60 1.35
C SER A 119 13.86 -16.33 2.17
N TYR A 120 14.12 -15.07 2.54
CA TYR A 120 15.30 -14.71 3.35
C TYR A 120 16.64 -14.84 2.59
N ILE A 121 17.71 -15.31 3.25
CA ILE A 121 19.04 -15.50 2.65
C ILE A 121 19.03 -16.77 1.79
N PRO A 122 19.39 -16.69 0.50
CA PRO A 122 19.48 -17.86 -0.37
C PRO A 122 20.33 -19.00 0.21
N GLY A 123 19.84 -20.23 0.10
CA GLY A 123 20.53 -21.43 0.57
C GLY A 123 20.57 -21.62 2.10
N ARG A 124 19.83 -20.80 2.86
CA ARG A 124 19.68 -20.97 4.31
C ARG A 124 18.26 -21.35 4.64
N VAL A 125 18.09 -21.99 5.80
CA VAL A 125 16.79 -22.27 6.43
C VAL A 125 16.87 -21.72 7.85
N THR A 126 15.80 -21.08 8.32
CA THR A 126 15.79 -20.47 9.67
C THR A 126 14.69 -20.97 10.59
N GLY A 127 13.60 -21.53 10.03
CA GLY A 127 12.40 -21.88 10.78
C GLY A 127 11.69 -20.68 11.43
N LYS A 128 12.05 -19.46 11.04
CA LYS A 128 11.44 -18.20 11.49
C LYS A 128 10.66 -17.59 10.35
N SER A 129 9.57 -16.90 10.68
CA SER A 129 8.82 -16.15 9.69
C SER A 129 9.72 -15.19 8.92
N ALA A 130 9.69 -15.32 7.60
CA ALA A 130 10.41 -14.48 6.66
C ALA A 130 9.49 -14.11 5.49
N GLN A 131 10.00 -13.27 4.60
CA GLN A 131 9.20 -12.74 3.50
C GLN A 131 10.06 -12.40 2.28
N ASP A 132 9.44 -12.49 1.11
CA ASP A 132 9.92 -11.90 -0.13
C ASP A 132 8.98 -10.79 -0.60
N ASP A 133 9.50 -9.92 -1.47
CA ASP A 133 8.83 -8.70 -1.88
C ASP A 133 8.77 -8.61 -3.41
N LEU A 134 7.58 -8.35 -3.97
CA LEU A 134 7.42 -8.05 -5.39
C LEU A 134 7.05 -6.58 -5.58
N LEU A 135 7.95 -5.80 -6.19
CA LEU A 135 7.80 -4.36 -6.35
C LEU A 135 7.21 -4.04 -7.71
N PHE A 136 6.27 -3.09 -7.74
CA PHE A 136 5.82 -2.49 -8.99
C PHE A 136 6.71 -1.27 -9.35
N ASP A 137 6.93 -1.03 -10.64
CA ASP A 137 7.61 0.18 -11.12
C ASP A 137 6.62 1.27 -11.52
N VAL A 138 6.22 2.05 -10.52
CA VAL A 138 5.45 3.28 -10.75
C VAL A 138 6.35 4.38 -11.31
N GLY A 139 7.65 4.37 -10.99
CA GLY A 139 8.59 5.41 -11.36
C GLY A 139 8.69 5.60 -12.86
N SER A 140 8.87 4.49 -13.61
CA SER A 140 8.89 4.54 -15.07
C SER A 140 7.54 4.91 -15.68
N ALA A 141 6.42 4.56 -15.02
CA ALA A 141 5.09 4.90 -15.52
C ALA A 141 4.77 6.40 -15.40
N VAL A 142 5.32 7.10 -14.39
CA VAL A 142 4.98 8.51 -14.09
C VAL A 142 6.15 9.48 -14.18
N GLY A 143 7.36 9.00 -14.49
CA GLY A 143 8.58 9.80 -14.53
C GLY A 143 9.10 10.23 -13.15
N GLY A 144 8.87 9.43 -12.10
CA GLY A 144 9.36 9.71 -10.75
C GLY A 144 8.39 9.32 -9.63
N THR A 145 7.90 10.30 -8.89
CA THR A 145 7.00 10.10 -7.73
C THR A 145 5.76 10.96 -7.87
N ILE A 146 4.69 10.61 -7.17
CA ILE A 146 3.43 11.34 -7.24
C ILE A 146 3.23 12.14 -5.95
N PRO A 147 3.08 13.48 -6.01
CA PRO A 147 2.78 14.25 -4.81
C PRO A 147 1.40 13.90 -4.27
N VAL A 148 1.26 13.80 -2.93
CA VAL A 148 -0.04 13.46 -2.31
C VAL A 148 -1.13 14.49 -2.58
N SER A 149 -0.76 15.71 -2.99
CA SER A 149 -1.70 16.74 -3.44
C SER A 149 -2.54 16.31 -4.65
N LYS A 150 -2.10 15.29 -5.41
CA LYS A 150 -2.87 14.64 -6.48
C LYS A 150 -3.83 13.55 -5.99
N ASN A 151 -3.79 13.26 -4.69
CA ASN A 151 -4.50 12.21 -3.99
C ASN A 151 -4.37 10.82 -4.66
N PRO A 152 -3.16 10.24 -4.70
CA PRO A 152 -2.96 8.92 -5.30
C PRO A 152 -3.69 7.83 -4.51
N SER A 153 -4.17 6.81 -5.21
CA SER A 153 -4.73 5.61 -4.59
C SER A 153 -4.42 4.36 -5.41
N VAL A 154 -4.26 3.24 -4.72
CA VAL A 154 -3.98 1.93 -5.32
C VAL A 154 -5.07 0.94 -4.97
N VAL A 155 -5.44 0.10 -5.94
CA VAL A 155 -6.46 -0.96 -5.81
C VAL A 155 -5.89 -2.26 -6.33
N VAL A 156 -6.23 -3.39 -5.71
CA VAL A 156 -5.92 -4.74 -6.19
C VAL A 156 -7.01 -5.71 -5.79
N ARG A 157 -7.24 -6.76 -6.61
CA ARG A 157 -8.07 -7.90 -6.22
C ARG A 157 -7.15 -9.00 -5.75
N VAL A 158 -7.45 -9.58 -4.59
CA VAL A 158 -6.67 -10.66 -3.99
C VAL A 158 -7.60 -11.84 -3.77
N TYR A 159 -7.22 -13.00 -4.28
CA TYR A 159 -7.92 -14.24 -4.01
C TYR A 159 -7.35 -14.88 -2.75
N LEU A 160 -8.20 -15.05 -1.74
CA LEU A 160 -7.90 -15.78 -0.52
C LEU A 160 -8.36 -17.23 -0.75
N PRO A 161 -7.45 -18.21 -0.86
CA PRO A 161 -7.86 -19.61 -0.99
C PRO A 161 -8.59 -20.08 0.27
N PRO A 162 -9.34 -21.21 0.21
CA PRO A 162 -9.87 -21.86 1.43
C PRO A 162 -8.76 -22.08 2.47
N PHE A 163 -9.07 -21.93 3.76
CA PHE A 163 -8.08 -21.95 4.84
C PHE A 163 -7.26 -23.24 4.90
N GLU A 164 -7.80 -24.36 4.42
CA GLU A 164 -7.10 -25.65 4.36
C GLU A 164 -5.90 -25.64 3.39
N LYS A 165 -5.86 -24.67 2.48
CA LYS A 165 -4.75 -24.47 1.52
C LYS A 165 -3.70 -23.47 2.02
N TRP A 166 -3.91 -22.86 3.17
CA TRP A 166 -2.95 -21.91 3.72
C TRP A 166 -1.77 -22.67 4.32
N GLU A 167 -0.61 -22.03 4.32
CA GLU A 167 0.52 -22.56 5.07
C GLU A 167 0.12 -22.72 6.53
N ASN A 168 0.41 -23.90 7.11
CA ASN A 168 0.12 -24.20 8.50
C ASN A 168 1.10 -23.46 9.44
N CYS A 169 0.95 -22.14 9.52
CA CYS A 169 1.76 -21.23 10.31
C CYS A 169 0.89 -20.08 10.84
N THR A 170 0.93 -19.84 12.16
CA THR A 170 0.28 -18.66 12.75
C THR A 170 1.22 -17.46 12.65
N ALA A 171 1.06 -16.66 11.59
CA ALA A 171 1.87 -15.50 11.30
C ALA A 171 1.22 -14.59 10.25
N THR A 172 1.87 -13.47 9.93
CA THR A 172 1.57 -12.74 8.70
C THR A 172 1.85 -13.64 7.50
N SER A 173 0.89 -13.75 6.57
CA SER A 173 1.00 -14.60 5.37
C SER A 173 1.11 -13.78 4.09
N PHE A 174 0.49 -12.60 4.04
CA PHE A 174 0.51 -11.69 2.88
C PHE A 174 0.53 -10.22 3.29
N GLY A 175 1.12 -9.38 2.46
CA GLY A 175 1.05 -7.92 2.58
C GLY A 175 0.78 -7.23 1.25
N PHE A 176 -0.11 -6.23 1.25
CA PHE A 176 -0.27 -5.25 0.19
C PHE A 176 0.13 -3.88 0.74
N ARG A 177 1.21 -3.30 0.19
CA ARG A 177 1.87 -2.14 0.78
C ARG A 177 2.16 -1.07 -0.24
N SER A 178 2.42 0.13 0.25
CA SER A 178 2.94 1.23 -0.54
C SER A 178 4.25 1.74 0.03
N ALA A 179 5.16 2.15 -0.83
CA ALA A 179 6.29 2.97 -0.44
C ALA A 179 5.87 4.43 -0.61
N VAL A 180 5.98 5.19 0.47
CA VAL A 180 5.67 6.61 0.50
C VAL A 180 6.79 7.35 1.23
N MET A 181 6.89 8.65 0.98
CA MET A 181 7.94 9.47 1.56
C MET A 181 7.33 10.54 2.44
N SER A 182 7.97 10.73 3.59
CA SER A 182 7.80 11.92 4.42
C SER A 182 9.17 12.55 4.63
N SER A 183 9.17 13.70 5.29
CA SER A 183 10.38 14.37 5.69
C SER A 183 10.38 14.65 7.18
N ALA A 184 11.39 14.15 7.88
CA ALA A 184 11.59 14.39 9.30
C ALA A 184 12.74 15.40 9.51
N TRP A 185 12.60 16.26 10.52
CA TRP A 185 13.72 17.09 10.97
C TRP A 185 14.69 16.23 11.78
N GLN A 186 15.96 16.20 11.37
CA GLN A 186 17.03 15.57 12.12
C GLN A 186 18.05 16.60 12.60
N THR A 187 18.68 16.32 13.73
CA THR A 187 19.75 17.15 14.29
C THR A 187 21.06 16.40 14.17
N LYS A 188 22.00 16.93 13.39
CA LYS A 188 23.38 16.43 13.36
C LYS A 188 24.19 17.20 14.39
N LYS A 189 24.69 16.50 15.42
CA LYS A 189 25.69 17.05 16.33
C LYS A 189 27.07 16.98 15.67
N SER A 190 27.82 18.06 15.75
CA SER A 190 29.22 18.18 15.34
C SER A 190 30.01 18.82 16.50
N PHE A 191 31.34 18.71 16.44
CA PHE A 191 32.24 19.32 17.41
C PHE A 191 32.07 20.86 17.53
N PHE A 192 31.58 21.52 16.47
CA PHE A 192 31.33 22.97 16.43
C PHE A 192 29.85 23.37 16.54
N GLY A 193 28.99 22.47 17.03
CA GLY A 193 27.57 22.78 17.29
C GLY A 193 26.59 21.79 16.63
N SER A 194 25.30 22.13 16.70
CA SER A 194 24.22 21.28 16.18
C SER A 194 23.56 21.93 14.96
N LYS A 195 23.39 21.17 13.88
CA LYS A 195 22.68 21.62 12.66
C LYS A 195 21.41 20.80 12.47
N ARG A 196 20.26 21.47 12.37
CA ARG A 196 19.00 20.85 11.97
C ARG A 196 18.93 20.77 10.45
N TYR A 197 18.51 19.63 9.92
CA TYR A 197 18.29 19.41 8.50
C TYR A 197 17.05 18.55 8.27
N LYS A 198 16.36 18.75 7.15
CA LYS A 198 15.17 17.99 6.76
C LYS A 198 15.64 16.75 5.99
N LYS A 199 15.43 15.56 6.55
CA LYS A 199 15.78 14.28 5.93
C LYS A 199 14.52 13.65 5.36
N ARG A 200 14.56 13.29 4.08
CA ARG A 200 13.51 12.50 3.42
C ARG A 200 13.66 11.05 3.80
N GLU A 201 12.58 10.43 4.26
CA GLU A 201 12.55 9.03 4.67
C GLU A 201 11.38 8.32 3.99
N ILE A 202 11.65 7.11 3.48
CA ILE A 202 10.64 6.24 2.91
C ILE A 202 10.09 5.37 4.03
N TYR A 203 8.77 5.33 4.15
CA TYR A 203 8.04 4.43 5.03
C TYR A 203 6.99 3.65 4.25
N PHE A 204 6.44 2.62 4.90
CA PHE A 204 5.78 1.53 4.20
C PHE A 204 4.44 1.14 4.85
N PRO A 205 3.41 2.01 4.75
CA PRO A 205 2.05 1.67 5.15
C PRO A 205 1.54 0.46 4.37
N GLY A 206 0.57 -0.24 4.96
CA GLY A 206 0.02 -1.41 4.29
C GLY A 206 -1.05 -2.16 5.05
N ILE A 207 -1.69 -3.03 4.29
CA ILE A 207 -2.65 -4.02 4.75
C ILE A 207 -1.93 -5.36 4.75
N PHE A 208 -1.85 -6.01 5.90
CA PHE A 208 -1.39 -7.38 6.04
C PHE A 208 -2.56 -8.31 6.29
N ILE A 209 -2.39 -9.56 5.88
CA ILE A 209 -3.29 -10.66 6.23
C ILE A 209 -2.50 -11.60 7.15
N GLN A 210 -2.97 -11.69 8.39
CA GLN A 210 -2.49 -12.67 9.36
C GLN A 210 -3.37 -13.92 9.31
N PHE A 211 -2.74 -15.08 9.41
CA PHE A 211 -3.41 -16.35 9.62
C PHE A 211 -3.19 -16.84 11.05
N ASN A 212 -4.23 -17.38 11.68
CA ASN A 212 -4.13 -18.13 12.90
C ASN A 212 -4.53 -19.57 12.56
N SER A 213 -3.53 -20.45 12.53
CA SER A 213 -3.72 -21.86 12.17
C SER A 213 -4.10 -22.68 13.40
N LYS A 214 -5.12 -23.54 13.29
CA LYS A 214 -5.49 -24.53 14.31
C LYS A 214 -4.39 -25.55 14.60
N GLY A 215 -3.40 -25.66 13.72
CA GLY A 215 -2.20 -26.47 13.96
C GLY A 215 -1.28 -25.89 15.04
N HIS A 216 -1.52 -24.67 15.50
CA HIS A 216 -0.73 -24.01 16.53
C HIS A 216 -1.41 -24.08 17.90
N ARG A 217 -0.61 -24.20 18.97
CA ARG A 217 -1.11 -24.36 20.35
C ARG A 217 -1.98 -23.16 20.74
N GLY A 218 -3.19 -23.45 21.23
CA GLY A 218 -4.12 -22.42 21.71
C GLY A 218 -4.98 -21.77 20.62
N VAL A 219 -4.93 -22.27 19.38
CA VAL A 219 -5.84 -21.88 18.30
C VAL A 219 -6.80 -23.04 18.03
N GLU A 220 -8.09 -22.84 18.28
CA GLU A 220 -9.09 -23.90 18.11
C GLU A 220 -9.56 -24.04 16.66
N VAL A 221 -9.64 -22.92 15.94
CA VAL A 221 -10.15 -22.86 14.57
C VAL A 221 -9.25 -22.00 13.69
N ASP A 222 -9.11 -22.42 12.43
CA ASP A 222 -8.43 -21.63 11.41
C ASP A 222 -9.17 -20.30 11.23
N SER A 223 -8.45 -19.19 11.33
CA SER A 223 -9.00 -17.84 11.15
C SER A 223 -7.98 -16.93 10.51
N ALA A 224 -8.45 -15.84 9.90
CA ALA A 224 -7.57 -14.82 9.34
C ALA A 224 -8.08 -13.43 9.67
N SER A 225 -7.18 -12.45 9.74
CA SER A 225 -7.51 -11.06 10.03
C SER A 225 -6.68 -10.10 9.21
N PHE A 226 -7.28 -8.95 8.90
CA PHE A 226 -6.55 -7.80 8.41
C PHE A 226 -5.80 -7.12 9.55
N ILE A 227 -4.51 -6.88 9.34
CA ILE A 227 -3.65 -6.08 10.20
C ILE A 227 -3.27 -4.82 9.44
N LEU A 228 -3.40 -3.65 10.06
CA LEU A 228 -2.92 -2.40 9.47
C LEU A 228 -1.57 -2.02 10.08
N ARG A 229 -0.61 -1.70 9.21
CA ARG A 229 0.73 -1.33 9.63
C ARG A 229 0.84 0.14 10.00
N GLY A 230 1.37 0.38 11.19
CA GLY A 230 1.69 1.71 11.71
C GLY A 230 0.46 2.59 11.85
N ASN A 231 -0.28 2.43 12.96
CA ASN A 231 -1.25 3.44 13.38
C ASN A 231 -0.55 4.78 13.73
N ASP A 232 -1.30 5.74 14.26
CA ASP A 232 -0.75 7.03 14.71
C ASP A 232 0.33 6.91 15.80
N TYR A 233 0.48 5.75 16.46
CA TYR A 233 1.52 5.42 17.43
C TYR A 233 2.58 4.45 16.88
N ASN A 234 2.57 4.21 15.56
CA ASN A 234 3.43 3.26 14.87
C ASN A 234 3.32 1.80 15.35
N VAL A 235 2.12 1.40 15.79
CA VAL A 235 1.80 0.04 16.21
C VAL A 235 0.96 -0.65 15.14
N ASP A 236 1.33 -1.90 14.82
CA ASP A 236 0.54 -2.78 13.97
C ASP A 236 -0.62 -3.36 14.79
N TYR A 237 -1.84 -3.33 14.26
CA TYR A 237 -3.03 -3.79 14.98
C TYR A 237 -4.04 -4.47 14.07
N MET A 238 -4.79 -5.40 14.65
CA MET A 238 -5.89 -6.08 13.98
C MET A 238 -7.06 -5.13 13.81
N VAL A 239 -7.52 -4.95 12.58
CA VAL A 239 -8.64 -4.05 12.26
C VAL A 239 -9.95 -4.80 12.06
N LYS A 240 -9.90 -5.97 11.40
CA LYS A 240 -11.11 -6.73 11.04
C LYS A 240 -10.77 -8.19 10.78
N GLU A 241 -11.61 -9.08 11.29
CA GLU A 241 -11.58 -10.51 10.98
C GLU A 241 -12.08 -10.78 9.54
N ILE A 242 -11.45 -11.74 8.86
CA ILE A 242 -11.85 -12.23 7.54
C ILE A 242 -12.80 -13.40 7.73
N LYS A 243 -14.09 -13.11 7.60
CA LYS A 243 -15.17 -14.10 7.80
C LYS A 243 -15.46 -15.00 6.59
N GLN A 244 -14.88 -14.68 5.44
CA GLN A 244 -15.06 -15.45 4.21
C GLN A 244 -13.81 -15.39 3.32
N THR A 245 -13.51 -16.52 2.70
CA THR A 245 -12.47 -16.65 1.67
C THR A 245 -13.05 -16.36 0.28
N GLY A 246 -12.22 -16.45 -0.76
CA GLY A 246 -12.54 -16.03 -2.12
C GLY A 246 -11.91 -14.69 -2.47
N TRP A 247 -12.45 -14.01 -3.47
CA TRP A 247 -11.93 -12.72 -3.90
C TRP A 247 -12.23 -11.62 -2.89
N TRP A 248 -11.27 -10.71 -2.75
CA TRP A 248 -11.38 -9.47 -1.98
C TRP A 248 -10.77 -8.33 -2.78
N THR A 249 -11.39 -7.17 -2.74
CA THR A 249 -10.81 -5.93 -3.27
C THR A 249 -10.19 -5.16 -2.12
N LEU A 250 -8.89 -4.88 -2.23
CA LEU A 250 -8.13 -4.10 -1.26
C LEU A 250 -7.74 -2.76 -1.88
N GLY A 251 -7.66 -1.72 -1.05
CA GLY A 251 -7.24 -0.41 -1.52
C GLY A 251 -6.62 0.46 -0.45
N MET A 252 -5.71 1.32 -0.89
CA MET A 252 -5.13 2.40 -0.09
C MET A 252 -5.23 3.71 -0.83
N SER A 253 -5.54 4.79 -0.13
CA SER A 253 -5.51 6.15 -0.69
C SER A 253 -4.69 7.07 0.21
N PHE A 254 -4.05 8.05 -0.40
CA PHE A 254 -3.23 9.05 0.28
C PHE A 254 -3.80 10.43 -0.04
N THR A 255 -4.22 11.18 0.98
CA THR A 255 -4.88 12.47 0.81
C THR A 255 -3.91 13.64 0.96
N SER A 256 -4.32 14.82 0.51
CA SER A 256 -3.49 16.03 0.52
C SER A 256 -3.05 16.52 1.90
N ASP A 257 -3.70 16.08 2.98
CA ASP A 257 -3.26 16.31 4.36
C ASP A 257 -2.15 15.35 4.81
N GLY A 258 -1.76 14.40 3.94
CA GLY A 258 -0.72 13.40 4.19
C GLY A 258 -1.21 12.13 4.89
N ARG A 259 -2.53 11.96 5.06
CA ARG A 259 -3.13 10.79 5.72
C ARG A 259 -3.19 9.59 4.76
N CYS A 260 -3.07 8.39 5.33
CA CYS A 260 -3.32 7.13 4.62
C CYS A 260 -4.68 6.56 5.05
N HIS A 261 -5.49 6.11 4.08
CA HIS A 261 -6.78 5.48 4.32
C HIS A 261 -6.79 4.08 3.73
N TYR A 262 -7.35 3.13 4.47
CA TYR A 262 -7.33 1.70 4.14
C TYR A 262 -8.75 1.19 3.91
N TYR A 263 -8.91 0.36 2.87
CA TYR A 263 -10.19 -0.17 2.44
C TYR A 263 -10.09 -1.67 2.11
N ALA A 264 -11.12 -2.42 2.44
CA ALA A 264 -11.25 -3.83 2.07
C ALA A 264 -12.72 -4.25 1.97
N SER A 265 -13.07 -4.96 0.89
CA SER A 265 -14.41 -5.51 0.68
C SER A 265 -14.34 -6.92 0.07
N PRO A 266 -15.21 -7.86 0.47
CA PRO A 266 -15.32 -9.13 -0.24
C PRO A 266 -15.82 -8.92 -1.68
N GLY A 267 -15.35 -9.78 -2.58
CA GLY A 267 -15.64 -9.72 -4.01
C GLY A 267 -14.65 -8.87 -4.81
N VAL A 268 -14.96 -8.69 -6.09
CA VAL A 268 -14.12 -7.98 -7.08
C VAL A 268 -14.64 -6.58 -7.42
N ASP A 269 -15.75 -6.16 -6.80
CA ASP A 269 -16.39 -4.89 -7.11
C ASP A 269 -15.52 -3.68 -6.76
N LYS A 270 -15.92 -2.51 -7.26
CA LYS A 270 -15.27 -1.25 -6.88
C LYS A 270 -15.52 -1.00 -5.39
N LEU A 271 -14.47 -0.56 -4.72
CA LEU A 271 -14.59 -0.09 -3.33
C LEU A 271 -15.56 1.09 -3.25
N THR A 272 -16.16 1.23 -2.08
CA THR A 272 -17.09 2.28 -1.69
C THR A 272 -16.66 2.88 -0.35
N ARG A 273 -17.33 3.96 0.06
CA ARG A 273 -17.10 4.56 1.39
C ARG A 273 -17.39 3.60 2.54
N LYS A 274 -18.26 2.59 2.35
CA LYS A 274 -18.60 1.60 3.39
C LYS A 274 -17.48 0.59 3.64
N ASP A 275 -16.55 0.46 2.69
CA ASP A 275 -15.44 -0.49 2.74
C ASP A 275 -14.22 0.08 3.48
N HIS A 276 -14.35 1.30 4.00
CA HIS A 276 -13.33 1.97 4.81
C HIS A 276 -13.08 1.18 6.10
N MET A 277 -11.81 0.87 6.36
CA MET A 277 -11.37 0.20 7.59
C MET A 277 -10.81 1.19 8.61
N ALA A 278 -9.91 2.08 8.17
CA ALA A 278 -9.27 3.03 9.07
C ALA A 278 -8.55 4.17 8.31
N SER A 279 -8.11 5.18 9.04
CA SER A 279 -7.25 6.25 8.53
C SER A 279 -6.26 6.69 9.58
N HIS A 280 -4.99 6.82 9.18
CA HIS A 280 -3.86 7.08 10.07
C HIS A 280 -2.84 7.99 9.40
N PHE A 281 -1.98 8.59 10.21
CA PHE A 281 -0.66 9.09 9.83
C PHE A 281 0.37 8.05 10.26
N PRO A 282 0.71 7.06 9.41
CA PRO A 282 1.61 5.99 9.81
C PRO A 282 2.97 6.56 10.18
N GLN A 283 3.56 6.06 11.26
CA GLN A 283 4.77 6.62 11.87
C GLN A 283 4.61 8.06 12.40
N SER A 284 3.38 8.51 12.64
CA SER A 284 3.06 9.86 13.12
C SER A 284 3.58 10.97 12.19
N VAL A 285 3.72 10.69 10.90
CA VAL A 285 4.22 11.64 9.89
C VAL A 285 3.22 11.85 8.75
N GLN A 286 3.26 13.03 8.14
CA GLN A 286 2.48 13.35 6.95
C GLN A 286 3.17 12.78 5.71
N CYS A 287 2.42 12.01 4.92
CA CYS A 287 2.85 11.59 3.59
C CYS A 287 3.03 12.82 2.69
N GLU A 288 4.18 12.94 2.02
CA GLU A 288 4.46 14.02 1.07
C GLU A 288 4.43 13.49 -0.38
N GLN A 289 4.91 12.27 -0.62
CA GLN A 289 5.00 11.65 -1.95
C GLN A 289 4.63 10.17 -1.92
N PHE A 290 3.94 9.71 -2.96
CA PHE A 290 3.74 8.30 -3.27
C PHE A 290 4.81 7.82 -4.25
N HIS A 291 5.50 6.73 -3.90
CA HIS A 291 6.56 6.16 -4.74
C HIS A 291 6.09 4.96 -5.52
N THR A 292 5.60 3.93 -4.84
CA THR A 292 5.16 2.68 -5.48
C THR A 292 4.24 1.87 -4.56
N TYR A 293 3.72 0.76 -5.07
CA TYR A 293 3.09 -0.30 -4.32
C TYR A 293 3.79 -1.65 -4.57
N PHE A 294 3.63 -2.57 -3.64
CA PHE A 294 4.32 -3.86 -3.66
C PHE A 294 3.59 -4.89 -2.80
N PHE A 295 3.97 -6.15 -3.01
CA PHE A 295 3.40 -7.29 -2.30
C PHE A 295 4.45 -7.99 -1.46
N ASN A 296 4.04 -8.48 -0.29
CA ASN A 296 4.87 -9.36 0.53
C ASN A 296 4.26 -10.75 0.55
N ILE A 297 5.09 -11.75 0.31
CA ILE A 297 4.74 -13.16 0.47
C ILE A 297 5.55 -13.70 1.62
N CYS A 298 4.87 -14.08 2.70
CA CYS A 298 5.51 -14.54 3.92
C CYS A 298 5.42 -16.06 4.04
N ASN A 299 6.43 -16.66 4.65
CA ASN A 299 6.41 -18.06 5.04
C ASN A 299 7.21 -18.33 6.32
N SER A 300 7.06 -19.52 6.88
CA SER A 300 7.82 -19.99 8.05
C SER A 300 9.30 -20.25 7.78
N HIS A 301 9.71 -20.25 6.51
CA HIS A 301 11.09 -20.44 6.06
C HIS A 301 11.75 -21.69 6.67
N ASP A 302 11.02 -22.81 6.60
CA ASP A 302 11.41 -24.13 7.09
C ASP A 302 12.11 -25.02 6.03
N GLY A 303 12.21 -24.52 4.78
CA GLY A 303 12.84 -25.20 3.66
C GLY A 303 12.04 -26.40 3.10
N GLN A 304 10.85 -26.66 3.62
CA GLN A 304 10.04 -27.83 3.26
C GLN A 304 8.66 -27.44 2.73
N LYS A 305 8.04 -26.44 3.37
CA LYS A 305 6.68 -26.01 3.08
C LYS A 305 6.69 -24.70 2.34
N TRP A 306 5.99 -24.71 1.23
CA TRP A 306 5.69 -23.51 0.51
C TRP A 306 4.67 -22.64 1.26
N SER A 307 4.75 -21.32 1.07
CA SER A 307 3.77 -20.33 1.54
C SER A 307 2.35 -20.62 1.06
N THR A 308 1.36 -19.88 1.56
CA THR A 308 0.03 -19.83 0.92
C THR A 308 0.15 -19.40 -0.55
N ASP A 309 -0.69 -19.96 -1.42
CA ASP A 309 -0.81 -19.62 -2.85
C ASP A 309 -1.61 -18.32 -3.01
N TRP A 310 -0.92 -17.18 -3.00
CA TRP A 310 -1.56 -15.88 -3.17
C TRP A 310 -1.78 -15.57 -4.65
N ILE A 311 -2.98 -15.14 -5.01
CA ILE A 311 -3.30 -14.73 -6.38
C ILE A 311 -3.82 -13.30 -6.36
N ILE A 312 -3.28 -12.45 -7.22
CA ILE A 312 -3.74 -11.07 -7.40
C ILE A 312 -4.19 -10.81 -8.83
N ASP A 313 -5.10 -9.85 -8.98
CA ASP A 313 -5.61 -9.41 -10.27
C ASP A 313 -5.86 -7.88 -10.30
N ASP A 314 -5.70 -7.31 -11.49
CA ASP A 314 -5.83 -5.89 -11.84
C ASP A 314 -5.30 -4.88 -10.80
N PRO A 315 -4.07 -5.02 -10.24
CA PRO A 315 -3.45 -3.95 -9.49
C PRO A 315 -3.34 -2.68 -10.35
N ALA A 316 -3.81 -1.56 -9.81
CA ALA A 316 -3.86 -0.30 -10.54
C ALA A 316 -3.73 0.92 -9.61
N LEU A 317 -3.02 1.93 -10.11
CA LEU A 317 -2.86 3.25 -9.51
C LEU A 317 -3.82 4.26 -10.14
N TYR A 318 -4.38 5.13 -9.31
CA TYR A 318 -5.30 6.19 -9.68
C TYR A 318 -4.87 7.51 -9.05
N VAL A 319 -5.19 8.62 -9.72
CA VAL A 319 -5.02 9.98 -9.19
C VAL A 319 -6.29 10.80 -9.44
N VAL A 320 -6.67 11.66 -8.51
CA VAL A 320 -7.86 12.51 -8.66
C VAL A 320 -7.56 13.77 -9.45
N ARG A 321 -6.35 14.32 -9.29
CA ARG A 321 -5.92 15.55 -9.98
C ARG A 321 -4.79 15.21 -10.97
N LYS A 322 -4.87 15.77 -12.17
CA LYS A 322 -3.84 15.61 -13.21
C LYS A 322 -2.60 16.45 -12.89
#